data_AF-A0A3P7J5B3-F1
#
_entry.id   AF-A0A3P7J5B3-F1
#
_cell.length_a   1.000
_cell.length_b   1.000
_cell.length_c   1.000
_cell.angle_alpha   90.00
_cell.angle_beta   90.00
_cell.angle_gamma   90.00
#
_symmetry.space_group_name_H-M   'P 1'
#
loop_
_entity.id
_entity.type
_entity.pdbx_description
1 polymer ?
#
loop_
_entity_poly.entity_id
_entity_poly.type
_entity_poly.pdbx_seq_one_letter_code
_entity_poly.pdbx_strand_id
1 'polypeptide(L)'
;MHDYYMEIYLQANFVVTVPPATKIKQPTFHHVDYEPKPEIRHIFRQPEKRPHPLFSDIFTAVCLAPFLLLFVLWHRVGTNFTNMPDRVWTPLFHIGLISMFGLYIAYWLQLNMFDTLKYLFVVGSLTFITGNHVLKAVNDKAGK
;
A
#
# COMPACT_ATOMS: atom_id res chain seq x y z
N MET A 1 -12.74 -92.76 -38.69
CA MET A 1 -11.72 -91.76 -39.12
C MET A 1 -12.20 -90.32 -38.95
N HIS A 2 -13.51 -90.06 -38.91
CA HIS A 2 -14.09 -88.72 -38.70
C HIS A 2 -14.01 -88.26 -37.23
N ASP A 3 -14.12 -89.20 -36.28
CA ASP A 3 -14.17 -88.88 -34.85
C ASP A 3 -12.83 -88.40 -34.27
N TYR A 4 -11.71 -88.81 -34.88
CA TYR A 4 -10.37 -88.40 -34.47
C TYR A 4 -10.09 -86.91 -34.75
N TYR A 5 -10.77 -86.32 -35.73
CA TYR A 5 -10.63 -84.90 -36.05
C TYR A 5 -11.44 -84.02 -35.10
N MET A 6 -12.50 -84.54 -34.48
CA MET A 6 -13.38 -83.75 -33.61
C MET A 6 -12.84 -83.62 -32.17
N GLU A 7 -11.98 -84.53 -31.71
CA GLU A 7 -11.34 -84.40 -30.39
C GLU A 7 -10.32 -83.25 -30.32
N ILE A 8 -9.62 -82.97 -31.42
CA ILE A 8 -8.55 -81.96 -31.46
C ILE A 8 -9.11 -80.53 -31.33
N TYR A 9 -10.35 -80.30 -31.79
CA TYR A 9 -11.01 -78.99 -31.72
C TYR A 9 -11.69 -78.70 -30.37
N LEU A 10 -11.85 -79.70 -29.49
CA LEU A 10 -12.49 -79.53 -28.19
C LEU A 10 -11.53 -79.08 -27.07
N GLN A 11 -10.23 -79.03 -27.31
CA GLN A 11 -9.22 -78.82 -26.27
C GLN A 11 -8.69 -77.38 -26.09
N ALA A 12 -9.21 -76.38 -26.80
CA ALA A 12 -8.65 -75.02 -26.73
C ALA A 12 -9.68 -73.90 -26.48
N ASN A 13 -10.34 -73.92 -25.31
CA ASN A 13 -11.01 -72.73 -24.77
C ASN A 13 -10.01 -71.86 -23.99
N PHE A 14 -9.33 -70.96 -24.70
CA PHE A 14 -8.40 -70.01 -24.11
C PHE A 14 -9.15 -68.77 -23.60
N VAL A 15 -9.35 -68.65 -22.28
CA VAL A 15 -9.97 -67.48 -21.65
C VAL A 15 -8.90 -66.44 -21.33
N VAL A 16 -8.83 -65.40 -22.16
CA VAL A 16 -7.95 -64.25 -21.92
C VAL A 16 -8.56 -63.37 -20.84
N THR A 17 -8.01 -63.40 -19.62
CA THR A 17 -8.28 -62.37 -18.62
C THR A 17 -7.44 -61.15 -18.91
N VAL A 18 -8.01 -60.20 -19.65
CA VAL A 18 -7.39 -58.88 -19.83
C VAL A 18 -7.43 -58.17 -18.48
N PRO A 19 -6.29 -57.72 -17.91
CA PRO A 19 -6.32 -56.88 -16.73
C PRO A 19 -7.14 -55.62 -17.06
N PRO A 20 -8.02 -55.16 -16.16
CA PRO A 20 -8.91 -54.05 -16.46
C PRO A 20 -8.08 -52.85 -16.89
N ALA A 21 -8.26 -52.41 -18.13
CA ALA A 21 -7.57 -51.25 -18.67
C ALA A 21 -7.84 -50.06 -17.73
N THR A 22 -6.78 -49.40 -17.28
CA THR A 22 -6.91 -48.15 -16.51
C THR A 22 -7.75 -47.20 -17.35
N LYS A 23 -8.93 -46.81 -16.84
CA LYS A 23 -9.82 -45.84 -17.49
C LYS A 23 -9.10 -44.49 -17.55
N ILE A 24 -8.31 -44.26 -18.59
CA ILE A 24 -7.76 -42.93 -18.86
C ILE A 24 -8.95 -42.09 -19.33
N LYS A 25 -9.29 -41.06 -18.56
CA LYS A 25 -10.34 -40.10 -18.91
C LYS A 25 -9.90 -39.40 -20.20
N GLN A 26 -10.36 -39.89 -21.35
CA GLN A 26 -10.08 -39.26 -22.64
C GLN A 26 -10.58 -37.82 -22.56
N PRO A 27 -9.77 -36.80 -22.91
CA PRO A 27 -10.23 -35.43 -22.93
C PRO A 27 -11.34 -35.32 -23.99
N THR A 28 -12.58 -35.30 -23.52
CA THR A 28 -13.79 -35.21 -24.33
C THR A 28 -13.91 -33.80 -24.89
N PHE A 29 -13.29 -33.55 -26.05
CA PHE A 29 -13.49 -32.29 -26.78
C PHE A 29 -14.85 -32.23 -27.51
N HIS A 30 -15.56 -33.36 -27.63
CA HIS A 30 -16.80 -33.48 -28.43
C HIS A 30 -18.02 -34.05 -27.69
N HIS A 31 -17.92 -34.33 -26.39
CA HIS A 31 -19.08 -34.74 -25.57
C HIS A 31 -19.49 -33.57 -24.69
N VAL A 32 -20.59 -32.90 -25.04
CA VAL A 32 -21.16 -31.82 -24.24
C VAL A 32 -22.10 -32.47 -23.21
N ASP A 33 -21.59 -32.66 -22.00
CA ASP A 33 -22.43 -33.03 -20.86
C ASP A 33 -23.22 -31.81 -20.38
N TYR A 34 -24.54 -31.86 -20.51
CA TYR A 34 -25.47 -30.80 -20.08
C TYR A 34 -25.83 -30.89 -18.58
N GLU A 35 -25.15 -31.76 -17.82
CA GLU A 35 -25.34 -31.84 -16.38
C GLU A 35 -24.78 -30.59 -15.67
N PRO A 36 -25.46 -30.10 -14.63
CA PRO A 36 -24.97 -28.96 -13.86
C PRO A 36 -23.65 -29.30 -13.19
N LYS A 37 -22.61 -28.50 -13.48
CA LYS A 37 -21.30 -28.62 -12.83
C LYS A 37 -21.38 -28.21 -11.36
N PRO A 38 -20.53 -28.77 -10.49
CA PRO A 38 -20.43 -28.31 -9.12
C PRO A 38 -20.11 -26.81 -9.08
N GLU A 39 -20.71 -26.11 -8.12
CA GLU A 39 -20.50 -24.69 -7.88
C GLU A 39 -19.03 -24.41 -7.50
N ILE A 40 -18.38 -23.45 -8.18
CA ILE A 40 -17.02 -23.02 -7.87
C ILE A 40 -17.08 -21.98 -6.74
N ARG A 41 -16.46 -22.30 -5.60
CA ARG A 41 -16.34 -21.35 -4.48
C ARG A 41 -14.98 -20.67 -4.48
N HIS A 42 -14.98 -19.37 -4.72
CA HIS A 42 -13.76 -18.57 -4.58
C HIS A 42 -13.40 -18.41 -3.09
N ILE A 43 -12.22 -18.91 -2.70
CA ILE A 43 -11.70 -18.76 -1.33
C ILE A 43 -10.83 -17.51 -1.29
N PHE A 44 -11.25 -16.50 -0.53
CA PHE A 44 -10.45 -15.29 -0.31
C PHE A 44 -9.23 -15.58 0.55
N ARG A 45 -8.17 -14.79 0.35
CA ARG A 45 -6.98 -14.81 1.22
C ARG A 45 -7.40 -14.48 2.64
N GLN A 46 -6.91 -15.27 3.59
CA GLN A 46 -7.13 -15.00 5.01
C GLN A 46 -6.44 -13.67 5.39
N PRO A 47 -7.08 -12.82 6.22
CA PRO A 47 -6.47 -11.58 6.69
C PRO A 47 -5.17 -11.86 7.45
N GLU A 48 -4.17 -11.02 7.23
CA GLU A 48 -2.91 -11.12 7.98
C GLU A 48 -3.12 -10.74 9.44
N LYS A 49 -2.50 -11.50 10.35
CA LYS A 49 -2.60 -11.24 11.79
C LYS A 49 -1.83 -9.96 12.14
N ARG A 50 -2.52 -8.97 12.69
CA ARG A 50 -1.90 -7.73 13.19
C ARG A 50 -1.21 -7.97 14.55
N PRO A 51 -0.08 -7.30 14.84
CA PRO A 51 0.55 -7.36 16.15
C PRO A 51 -0.34 -6.72 17.23
N HIS A 52 -0.02 -6.96 18.49
CA HIS A 52 -0.75 -6.38 19.61
C HIS A 52 -0.60 -4.83 19.64
N PRO A 53 -1.69 -4.06 19.79
CA PRO A 53 -1.66 -2.58 19.71
C PRO A 53 -0.66 -1.90 20.65
N LEU A 54 -0.47 -2.46 21.85
CA LEU A 54 0.46 -1.93 22.85
C LEU A 54 1.87 -1.72 22.31
N PHE A 55 2.38 -2.63 21.47
CA PHE A 55 3.72 -2.46 20.89
C PHE A 55 3.75 -1.24 19.96
N SER A 56 2.74 -1.10 19.10
CA SER A 56 2.61 0.06 18.21
C SER A 56 2.54 1.37 18.99
N ASP A 57 1.81 1.40 20.12
CA ASP A 57 1.70 2.58 20.96
C ASP A 57 3.03 2.95 21.63
N ILE A 58 3.75 1.96 22.18
CA ILE A 58 5.07 2.16 22.78
C ILE A 58 6.04 2.74 21.75
N PHE A 59 6.15 2.13 20.57
CA PHE A 59 7.06 2.61 19.53
C PHE A 59 6.67 4.01 19.02
N THR A 60 5.38 4.31 18.94
CA THR A 60 4.90 5.67 18.61
C THR A 60 5.35 6.67 19.66
N ALA A 61 5.24 6.35 20.95
CA ALA A 61 5.73 7.20 22.04
C ALA A 61 7.26 7.39 22.00
N VAL A 62 8.01 6.32 21.72
CA VAL A 62 9.47 6.40 21.54
C VAL A 62 9.84 7.31 20.36
N CYS A 63 9.11 7.23 19.23
CA CYS A 63 9.32 8.12 18.09
C CYS A 63 9.03 9.60 18.40
N LEU A 64 8.07 9.88 19.29
CA LEU A 64 7.73 11.24 19.72
C LEU A 64 8.69 11.79 20.79
N ALA A 65 9.35 10.94 21.57
CA ALA A 65 10.26 11.33 22.64
C ALA A 65 11.37 12.33 22.24
N PRO A 66 12.14 12.14 21.14
CA PRO A 66 13.17 13.10 20.74
C PRO A 66 12.59 14.48 20.38
N PHE A 67 11.37 14.53 19.84
CA PHE A 67 10.68 15.78 19.53
C PHE A 67 10.28 16.54 20.81
N LEU A 68 9.80 15.85 21.84
CA LEU A 68 9.52 16.46 23.14
C LEU A 68 10.79 16.94 23.83
N LEU A 69 11.87 16.14 23.76
CA LEU A 69 13.17 16.50 24.31
C LEU A 69 13.72 17.80 23.69
N LEU A 70 13.53 18.01 22.39
CA LEU A 70 13.91 19.25 21.69
C LEU A 70 13.29 20.48 22.35
N PHE A 71 11.99 20.47 22.65
CA PHE A 71 11.33 21.61 23.29
C PHE A 71 11.83 21.87 24.71
N VAL A 72 12.10 20.82 25.48
CA VAL A 72 12.69 20.95 26.83
C VAL A 72 14.07 21.59 26.75
N LEU A 73 14.90 21.16 25.80
CA LEU A 73 16.24 21.72 25.57
C LEU A 73 16.17 23.19 25.13
N TRP A 74 15.28 23.55 24.20
CA TRP A 74 15.07 24.94 23.80
C TRP A 74 14.61 25.82 24.95
N HIS A 75 13.68 25.34 25.79
CA HIS A 75 13.27 26.08 26.98
C HIS A 75 14.45 26.30 27.95
N ARG A 76 15.32 25.29 28.14
CA ARG A 76 16.47 25.38 29.04
C ARG A 76 17.57 26.31 28.51
N VAL A 77 17.87 26.26 27.22
CA VAL A 77 18.92 27.10 26.59
C VAL A 77 18.42 28.53 26.36
N GLY A 78 17.10 28.70 26.20
CA GLY A 78 16.48 29.96 25.82
C GLY A 78 16.45 30.12 24.30
N THR A 79 15.28 30.41 23.75
CA THR A 79 15.10 30.70 22.32
C THR A 79 15.23 32.20 22.07
N ASN A 80 16.14 32.60 21.18
CA ASN A 80 16.33 34.01 20.84
C ASN A 80 15.57 34.37 19.54
N PHE A 81 14.59 35.27 19.67
CA PHE A 81 13.84 35.83 18.52
C PHE A 81 14.21 37.29 18.20
N THR A 82 15.21 37.87 18.87
CA THR A 82 15.61 39.28 18.76
C THR A 82 16.09 39.66 17.35
N ASN A 83 16.65 38.69 16.62
CA ASN A 83 17.13 38.92 15.25
C ASN A 83 16.04 38.85 14.17
N MET A 84 14.78 38.56 14.53
CA MET A 84 13.71 38.53 13.55
C MET A 84 13.48 39.93 12.94
N PRO A 85 13.29 40.05 11.60
CA PRO A 85 12.96 41.34 11.00
C PRO A 85 11.53 41.75 11.33
N ASP A 86 11.36 42.95 11.91
CA ASP A 86 10.05 43.54 12.18
C ASP A 86 9.46 44.18 10.92
N ARG A 87 9.00 43.33 10.00
CA ARG A 87 8.30 43.76 8.77
C ARG A 87 6.96 43.05 8.67
N VAL A 88 5.98 43.72 8.06
CA VAL A 88 4.63 43.17 7.80
C VAL A 88 4.69 41.84 7.01
N TRP A 89 5.73 41.64 6.20
CA TRP A 89 5.94 40.42 5.43
C TRP A 89 6.32 39.21 6.29
N THR A 90 6.95 39.42 7.45
CA THR A 90 7.41 38.36 8.35
C THR A 90 6.28 37.46 8.85
N PRO A 91 5.21 37.96 9.49
CA PRO A 91 4.10 37.10 9.92
C PRO A 91 3.39 36.46 8.72
N LEU A 92 3.25 37.17 7.59
CA LEU A 92 2.58 36.64 6.41
C LEU A 92 3.34 35.44 5.81
N PHE A 93 4.67 35.49 5.79
CA PHE A 93 5.50 34.36 5.38
C PHE A 93 5.31 33.13 6.28
N HIS A 94 5.32 33.32 7.60
CA HIS A 94 5.13 32.21 8.56
C HIS A 94 3.72 31.63 8.49
N ILE A 95 2.69 32.45 8.30
CA ILE A 95 1.31 31.98 8.05
C ILE A 95 1.26 31.16 6.75
N GLY A 96 1.96 31.59 5.71
CA GLY A 96 2.10 30.85 4.45
C GLY A 96 2.74 29.46 4.66
N LEU A 97 3.83 29.40 5.42
CA LEU A 97 4.48 28.13 5.78
C LEU A 97 3.57 27.22 6.62
N ILE A 98 2.89 27.75 7.65
CA ILE A 98 1.93 26.99 8.47
C ILE A 98 0.80 26.45 7.59
N SER A 99 0.28 27.28 6.68
CA SER A 99 -0.75 26.87 5.72
C SER A 99 -0.27 25.74 4.82
N MET A 100 0.99 25.75 4.40
CA MET A 100 1.56 24.70 3.56
C MET A 100 1.69 23.36 4.31
N PHE A 101 2.15 23.37 5.57
CA PHE A 101 2.15 22.16 6.41
C PHE A 101 0.74 21.67 6.70
N GLY A 102 -0.21 22.57 6.98
CA GLY A 102 -1.62 22.23 7.16
C GLY A 102 -2.23 21.60 5.91
N LEU A 103 -1.88 22.10 4.72
CA LEU A 103 -2.33 21.54 3.45
C LEU A 103 -1.82 20.10 3.26
N TYR A 104 -0.59 19.79 3.69
CA TYR A 104 -0.08 18.41 3.65
C TYR A 104 -0.83 17.47 4.58
N ILE A 105 -1.20 17.93 5.78
CA ILE A 105 -2.05 17.16 6.69
C ILE A 105 -3.42 16.91 6.05
N ALA A 106 -4.02 17.94 5.45
CA ALA A 106 -5.31 17.83 4.78
C ALA A 106 -5.24 16.87 3.57
N TYR A 107 -4.16 16.94 2.78
CA TYR A 107 -3.88 15.98 1.70
C TYR A 107 -3.81 14.55 2.21
N TRP A 108 -3.10 14.32 3.32
CA TRP A 108 -3.00 12.99 3.91
C TRP A 108 -4.36 12.45 4.37
N LEU A 109 -5.24 13.31 4.87
CA LEU A 109 -6.54 12.89 5.40
C LEU A 109 -7.62 12.70 4.31
N GLN A 110 -7.69 13.60 3.32
CA GLN A 110 -8.89 13.68 2.46
C GLN A 110 -8.72 14.32 1.07
N LEU A 111 -7.70 15.14 0.79
CA LEU A 111 -7.61 15.79 -0.53
C LEU A 111 -7.03 14.87 -1.62
N ASN A 112 -7.51 15.10 -2.85
CA ASN A 112 -6.92 14.54 -4.06
C ASN A 112 -5.71 15.36 -4.53
N MET A 113 -4.82 14.72 -5.28
CA MET A 113 -3.57 15.33 -5.79
C MET A 113 -3.81 16.66 -6.53
N PHE A 114 -4.78 16.72 -7.45
CA PHE A 114 -5.03 17.93 -8.23
C PHE A 114 -5.54 19.10 -7.40
N ASP A 115 -6.35 18.84 -6.37
CA ASP A 115 -6.87 19.90 -5.50
C ASP A 115 -5.78 20.41 -4.56
N THR A 116 -4.96 19.49 -4.03
CA THR A 116 -3.75 19.85 -3.28
C THR A 116 -2.81 20.72 -4.12
N LEU A 117 -2.56 20.37 -5.39
CA LEU A 117 -1.71 21.18 -6.26
C LEU A 117 -2.29 22.57 -6.54
N LYS A 118 -3.61 22.71 -6.72
CA LYS A 118 -4.26 24.02 -6.88
C LYS A 118 -4.08 24.90 -5.65
N TYR A 119 -4.37 24.36 -4.45
CA TYR A 119 -4.20 25.11 -3.21
C TYR A 119 -2.73 25.41 -2.91
N LEU A 120 -1.83 24.46 -3.18
CA LEU A 120 -0.40 24.62 -3.04
C LEU A 120 0.15 25.69 -3.98
N PHE A 121 -0.38 25.80 -5.20
CA PHE A 121 0.02 26.85 -6.13
C PHE A 121 -0.30 28.25 -5.57
N VAL A 122 -1.50 28.43 -5.01
CA VAL A 122 -1.93 29.70 -4.40
C VAL A 122 -1.10 30.02 -3.15
N VAL A 123 -1.08 29.11 -2.17
CA VAL A 123 -0.34 29.30 -0.92
C VAL A 123 1.16 29.41 -1.16
N GLY A 124 1.70 28.62 -2.08
CA GLY A 124 3.11 28.60 -2.45
C GLY A 124 3.55 29.88 -3.15
N SER A 125 2.76 30.42 -4.08
CA SER A 125 3.07 31.69 -4.72
C SER A 125 3.12 32.84 -3.70
N LEU A 126 2.15 32.89 -2.78
CA LEU A 126 2.14 33.88 -1.71
C LEU A 126 3.35 33.73 -0.77
N THR A 127 3.66 32.50 -0.36
CA THR A 127 4.80 32.18 0.52
C THR A 127 6.12 32.52 -0.16
N PHE A 128 6.24 32.30 -1.48
CA PHE A 128 7.42 32.64 -2.25
C PHE A 128 7.69 34.15 -2.28
N ILE A 129 6.68 34.95 -2.61
CA ILE A 129 6.81 36.42 -2.69
C ILE A 129 7.16 36.98 -1.30
N THR A 130 6.40 36.60 -0.28
CA THR A 130 6.59 37.08 1.10
C THR A 130 7.92 36.62 1.67
N GLY A 131 8.36 35.39 1.37
CA GLY A 131 9.67 34.85 1.74
C GLY A 131 10.82 35.65 1.14
N ASN A 132 10.75 36.04 -0.14
CA ASN A 132 11.76 36.88 -0.75
C ASN A 132 11.91 38.24 -0.04
N HIS A 133 10.78 38.86 0.33
CA HIS A 133 10.79 40.09 1.14
C HIS A 133 11.41 39.90 2.54
N VAL A 134 11.12 38.77 3.21
CA VAL A 134 11.68 38.45 4.53
C VAL A 134 13.18 38.21 4.44
N LEU A 135 13.66 37.44 3.47
CA LEU A 135 15.09 37.18 3.28
C LEU A 135 15.87 38.46 2.99
N LYS A 136 15.31 39.35 2.16
CA LYS A 136 15.88 40.69 1.94
C LYS A 136 15.94 41.49 3.25
N ALA A 137 14.87 41.44 4.05
CA ALA A 137 14.82 42.13 5.34
C ALA A 137 15.84 41.60 6.35
N VAL A 138 16.10 40.28 6.36
CA VAL A 138 17.15 39.67 7.17
C VAL A 138 18.53 40.19 6.72
N ASN A 139 18.79 40.19 5.41
CA ASN A 139 20.05 40.70 4.87
C ASN A 139 20.29 42.17 5.20
N ASP A 140 19.27 43.03 5.03
CA ASP A 140 19.36 44.46 5.36
C ASP A 140 19.64 44.72 6.86
N LYS A 141 19.16 43.83 7.74
CA LYS A 141 19.37 43.92 9.19
C LYS A 141 20.76 43.39 9.60
N ALA A 142 21.29 42.40 8.89
CA ALA A 142 22.61 41.81 9.15
C ALA A 142 23.78 42.66 8.63
N GLY A 143 23.56 43.47 7.60
CA GLY A 143 24.56 44.42 7.07
C GLY A 143 24.65 45.75 7.83
N LYS A 144 23.86 45.92 8.90
CA LYS A 144 23.91 47.06 9.81
C LYS A 144 24.55 46.64 11.12
#